data_AF-A0A2S5M828-F1
#
_entry.id   AF-A0A2S5M828-F1
#
_cell.length_a   1.000
_cell.length_b   1.000
_cell.length_c   1.000
_cell.angle_alpha   90.00
_cell.angle_beta   90.00
_cell.angle_gamma   90.00
#
_symmetry.space_group_name_H-M   'P 1'
#
loop_
_entity.id
_entity.type
_entity.pdbx_description
1 polymer ?
#
loop_
_entity_poly.entity_id
_entity_poly.type
_entity_poly.pdbx_seq_one_letter_code
_entity_poly.pdbx_strand_id
1 'polypeptide(L)'
;MSQYNFNLALPTKNFDIQIDVAGCYGYFEHTHYGDECGGGLWFDKTENGDLQLTDYDGVFSLPREVCDALSLHGFVVDSIYYPD
;
A
#
# COMPACT_ATOMS: atom_id res chain seq x y z
N MET A 1 4.12 12.91 16.86
CA MET A 1 3.83 11.80 15.93
C MET A 1 2.44 12.04 15.41
N SER A 2 2.27 12.26 14.10
CA SER A 2 0.95 12.30 13.49
C SER A 2 0.32 10.92 13.69
N GLN A 3 -0.81 10.85 14.40
CA GLN A 3 -1.54 9.60 14.58
C GLN A 3 -2.26 9.31 13.27
N TYR A 4 -1.73 8.41 12.44
CA TYR A 4 -2.41 7.96 11.24
C TYR A 4 -3.74 7.31 11.62
N ASN A 5 -4.78 7.57 10.83
CA ASN A 5 -6.11 7.00 11.00
C ASN A 5 -6.39 6.00 9.88
N PHE A 6 -5.91 4.78 10.07
CA PHE A 6 -6.13 3.69 9.13
C PHE A 6 -7.62 3.35 9.04
N ASN A 7 -8.27 3.83 7.98
CA ASN A 7 -9.72 3.80 7.80
C ASN A 7 -10.15 2.87 6.66
N LEU A 8 -9.20 2.36 5.89
CA LEU A 8 -9.42 1.43 4.80
C LEU A 8 -8.52 0.21 4.95
N ALA A 9 -9.13 -0.96 5.08
CA ALA A 9 -8.46 -2.25 5.12
C ALA A 9 -8.60 -2.95 3.77
N LEU A 10 -7.49 -3.42 3.20
CA LEU A 10 -7.44 -4.17 1.93
C LEU A 10 -6.86 -5.58 2.20
N PRO A 11 -7.61 -6.48 2.84
CA PRO A 11 -7.10 -7.81 3.17
C PRO A 11 -6.84 -8.61 1.90
N THR A 12 -5.69 -9.28 1.88
CA THR A 12 -5.32 -10.21 0.81
C THR A 12 -5.16 -11.63 1.39
N LYS A 13 -4.67 -12.58 0.60
CA LYS A 13 -4.43 -13.94 1.11
C LYS A 13 -3.24 -13.95 2.07
N ASN A 14 -2.17 -13.21 1.75
CA ASN A 14 -0.92 -13.27 2.51
C ASN A 14 -0.53 -11.95 3.17
N PHE A 15 -1.17 -10.83 2.85
CA PHE A 15 -0.87 -9.50 3.40
C PHE A 15 -2.09 -8.81 3.99
N ASP A 16 -1.90 -8.20 5.15
CA ASP A 16 -2.78 -7.18 5.70
C ASP A 16 -2.31 -5.81 5.22
N ILE A 17 -3.21 -5.05 4.60
CA ILE A 17 -2.93 -3.71 4.09
C ILE A 17 -3.90 -2.74 4.75
N GLN A 18 -3.39 -1.64 5.27
CA GLN A 18 -4.16 -0.61 5.95
C GLN A 18 -3.75 0.77 5.44
N ILE A 19 -4.75 1.58 5.07
CA ILE A 19 -4.54 2.90 4.47
C ILE A 19 -5.27 3.98 5.30
N ASP A 20 -4.56 5.07 5.59
CA ASP A 20 -5.13 6.36 5.96
C ASP A 20 -5.31 7.20 4.69
N VAL A 21 -6.51 7.15 4.12
CA VAL A 21 -6.84 7.84 2.86
C VAL A 21 -6.66 9.36 2.99
N ALA A 22 -6.91 9.92 4.18
CA ALA A 22 -6.77 11.36 4.41
C ALA A 22 -5.30 11.75 4.60
N GLY A 23 -4.52 10.88 5.25
CA GLY A 23 -3.09 11.03 5.49
C GLY A 23 -2.21 10.66 4.30
N CYS A 24 -2.78 10.15 3.20
CA CYS A 24 -2.06 9.68 2.01
C CYS A 24 -0.94 8.68 2.35
N TYR A 25 -1.21 7.80 3.32
CA TYR A 25 -0.23 6.87 3.85
C TYR A 25 -0.88 5.52 4.15
N GLY A 26 -0.13 4.45 4.00
CA GLY A 26 -0.54 3.11 4.38
C GLY A 26 0.62 2.24 4.79
N TYR A 27 0.31 1.01 5.17
CA TYR A 27 1.30 -0.05 5.34
C TYR A 27 0.77 -1.37 4.81
N PHE A 28 1.69 -2.29 4.55
CA PHE A 28 1.39 -3.69 4.32
C PHE A 28 2.24 -4.56 5.25
N GLU A 29 1.70 -5.70 5.66
CA GLU A 29 2.39 -6.65 6.54
C GLU A 29 2.00 -8.09 6.15
N HIS A 30 2.97 -9.00 6.06
CA HIS A 30 2.67 -10.39 5.74
C HIS A 30 2.05 -11.11 6.94
N THR A 31 0.91 -11.76 6.75
CA THR A 31 0.11 -12.37 7.84
C THR A 31 0.83 -13.47 8.61
N HIS A 32 1.82 -14.12 8.00
CA HIS A 32 2.66 -15.14 8.65
C HIS A 32 4.02 -14.65 9.17
N TYR A 33 4.65 -13.69 8.48
CA TYR A 33 6.02 -13.25 8.78
C TYR A 33 6.03 -11.91 9.53
N GLY A 34 4.87 -11.27 9.70
CA GLY A 34 4.75 -9.97 10.34
C GLY A 34 5.51 -8.88 9.59
N ASP A 35 6.05 -7.95 10.36
CA ASP A 35 6.79 -6.77 9.90
C ASP A 35 8.14 -7.11 9.24
N GLU A 36 8.65 -8.33 9.42
CA GLU A 36 9.82 -8.82 8.67
C GLU A 36 9.56 -8.90 7.15
N CYS A 37 8.29 -8.95 6.75
CA CYS A 37 7.84 -8.90 5.37
C CYS A 37 6.70 -7.87 5.23
N GLY A 38 6.98 -6.64 5.64
CA GLY A 38 6.07 -5.50 5.56
C GLY A 38 6.81 -4.21 5.21
N GLY A 39 6.05 -3.13 5.08
CA GLY A 39 6.60 -1.82 4.75
C GLY A 39 5.53 -0.73 4.67
N GLY A 40 5.98 0.52 4.58
CA GLY A 40 5.14 1.68 4.35
C GLY A 40 4.75 1.85 2.88
N LEU A 41 3.62 2.51 2.66
CA LEU A 41 3.10 2.91 1.36
C LEU A 41 2.80 4.41 1.40
N TRP A 42 3.38 5.17 0.47
CA TRP A 42 3.13 6.60 0.34
C TRP A 42 2.36 6.89 -0.93
N PHE A 43 1.40 7.80 -0.80
CA PHE A 43 0.52 8.16 -1.89
C PHE A 43 0.53 9.67 -2.13
N ASP A 44 0.27 10.06 -3.37
CA ASP A 44 -0.13 11.42 -3.73
C ASP A 44 -1.53 11.42 -4.32
N LYS A 45 -2.24 12.55 -4.16
CA LYS A 45 -3.54 12.73 -4.80
C LYS A 45 -3.35 13.17 -6.25
N THR A 46 -3.96 12.46 -7.17
CA THR A 46 -4.02 12.86 -8.58
C THR A 46 -4.94 14.06 -8.76
N GLU A 47 -4.94 14.68 -9.95
CA GLU A 47 -5.85 15.78 -10.30
C GLU A 47 -7.34 15.40 -10.15
N ASN A 48 -7.66 14.12 -10.28
CA ASN A 48 -9.02 13.58 -10.13
C ASN A 48 -9.37 13.21 -8.68
N GLY A 49 -8.42 13.31 -7.76
CA GLY A 49 -8.58 12.96 -6.35
C GLY A 49 -8.29 11.50 -6.01
N ASP A 50 -7.85 10.70 -6.97
CA ASP A 50 -7.42 9.31 -6.74
C ASP A 50 -6.08 9.27 -5.99
N LEU A 51 -5.81 8.20 -5.25
CA LEU A 51 -4.51 8.00 -4.60
C LEU A 51 -3.57 7.21 -5.51
N GLN A 52 -2.46 7.83 -5.89
CA GLN A 52 -1.39 7.23 -6.66
C GLN A 52 -0.25 6.80 -5.74
N LEU A 53 0.19 5.54 -5.84
CA LEU A 53 1.37 5.06 -5.13
C LEU A 53 2.61 5.75 -5.69
N THR A 54 3.39 6.39 -4.82
CA THR A 54 4.60 7.13 -5.19
C THR A 54 5.86 6.58 -4.55
N ASP A 55 5.74 5.93 -3.39
CA ASP A 55 6.88 5.29 -2.73
C ASP A 55 6.45 4.12 -1.84
N TYR A 56 7.40 3.23 -1.56
CA TYR A 56 7.26 2.15 -0.59
C TYR A 56 8.61 1.83 0.06
N ASP A 57 8.58 1.24 1.26
CA ASP A 57 9.79 0.77 1.94
C ASP A 57 9.66 -0.67 2.47
N GLY A 58 10.63 -1.10 3.27
CA GLY A 58 10.62 -2.37 4.01
C GLY A 58 11.02 -3.60 3.21
N VAL A 59 10.78 -3.60 1.90
CA VAL A 59 11.10 -4.72 0.99
C VAL A 59 11.92 -4.27 -0.22
N PHE A 60 12.70 -5.18 -0.79
CA PHE A 60 13.46 -4.91 -2.02
C PHE A 60 12.56 -4.64 -3.24
N SER A 61 11.43 -5.35 -3.32
CA SER A 61 10.44 -5.23 -4.38
C SER A 61 9.05 -5.38 -3.78
N LEU A 62 8.13 -4.49 -4.14
CA LEU A 62 6.76 -4.56 -3.64
C LEU A 62 6.09 -5.88 -4.07
N PRO A 63 5.49 -6.67 -3.16
CA PRO A 63 4.86 -7.92 -3.53
C PRO A 63 3.73 -7.67 -4.52
N ARG A 64 3.67 -8.48 -5.59
CA ARG A 64 2.62 -8.38 -6.63
C ARG A 64 1.21 -8.38 -6.04
N GLU A 65 0.97 -9.17 -5.00
CA GLU A 65 -0.31 -9.25 -4.31
C GLU A 65 -0.74 -7.91 -3.68
N VAL A 66 0.21 -7.11 -3.18
CA VAL A 66 -0.05 -5.76 -2.66
C VAL A 66 -0.41 -4.82 -3.80
N CYS A 67 0.33 -4.85 -4.92
CA CYS A 67 0.04 -4.04 -6.11
C CYS A 67 -1.35 -4.33 -6.68
N ASP A 68 -1.70 -5.62 -6.79
CA ASP A 68 -2.99 -6.08 -7.29
C ASP A 68 -4.13 -5.63 -6.37
N ALA A 69 -3.94 -5.73 -5.04
CA ALA A 69 -4.94 -5.30 -4.07
C ALA A 69 -5.19 -3.79 -4.11
N LEU A 70 -4.13 -2.98 -4.20
CA LEU A 70 -4.23 -1.53 -4.37
C LEU A 70 -4.98 -1.18 -5.66
N SER A 71 -4.57 -1.76 -6.78
CA SER A 71 -5.17 -1.47 -8.08
C SER A 71 -6.64 -1.87 -8.16
N LEU A 72 -7.00 -3.03 -7.57
CA LEU A 72 -8.38 -3.52 -7.50
C LEU A 72 -9.30 -2.55 -6.72
N HIS A 73 -8.75 -1.81 -5.75
CA HIS A 73 -9.49 -0.86 -4.93
C HIS A 73 -9.39 0.60 -5.42
N GLY A 74 -8.93 0.81 -6.66
CA GLY A 74 -8.94 2.11 -7.32
C GLY A 74 -7.73 2.99 -7.02
N PHE A 75 -6.69 2.46 -6.39
CA PHE A 75 -5.41 3.16 -6.28
C PHE A 75 -4.67 3.09 -7.62
N VAL A 76 -3.99 4.17 -7.98
CA VAL A 76 -3.16 4.21 -9.18
C VAL A 76 -1.79 3.63 -8.85
N VAL A 77 -1.46 2.48 -9.44
CA VAL A 77 -0.16 1.82 -9.28
C VAL A 77 0.52 1.76 -10.65
N ASP A 78 1.66 2.41 -10.77
CA ASP A 78 2.44 2.37 -12.01
C ASP A 78 3.08 0.99 -12.22
N SER A 79 3.23 0.60 -13.49
CA SER A 79 3.92 -0.61 -13.92
C SER A 79 5.33 -0.79 -13.32
N ILE A 80 6.05 0.29 -12.98
CA ILE A 80 7.38 0.20 -12.36
C ILE A 80 7.38 -0.47 -10.97
N TYR A 81 6.22 -0.52 -10.30
CA TYR A 81 6.09 -1.16 -8.98
C TYR A 81 5.71 -2.63 -9.07
N TYR A 82 5.37 -3.12 -10.26
CA TYR A 82 5.09 -4.52 -10.46
C TYR A 82 6.41 -5.29 -10.64
N PRO A 83 6.67 -6.33 -9.81
CA PRO A 83 7.84 -7.16 -10.02
C PRO A 83 7.71 -7.94 -11.34
N ASP A 84 8.84 -8.11 -12.04
CA ASP A 84 8.95 -8.91 -13.26
C ASP A 84 8.49 -10.37 -13.08
#